data_AF-A0A126RM75-F1
#
_entry.id   AF-A0A126RM75-F1
#
_cell.length_a   1.000
_cell.length_b   1.000
_cell.length_c   1.000
_cell.angle_alpha   90.00
_cell.angle_beta   90.00
_cell.angle_gamma   90.00
#
_symmetry.space_group_name_H-M   'P 1'
#
loop_
_entity.id
_entity.type
_entity.pdbx_description
1 polymer ?
#
loop_
_entity_poly.entity_id
_entity_poly.type
_entity_poly.pdbx_seq_one_letter_code
_entity_poly.pdbx_strand_id
1 'polypeptide(L)' 'MATFKVRIVQIFRVEREVVMDVIAASEDEACELVDTGEADKPEWDAWKDHWTLEGETAQPA' A
#
# COMPACT_ATOMS: atom_id res chain seq x y z
N MET A 1 12.40 -20.90 0.73
CA MET A 1 11.77 -19.58 0.55
C MET A 1 11.38 -19.06 1.91
N ALA A 2 11.48 -17.75 2.11
CA ALA A 2 11.10 -17.09 3.36
C ALA A 2 9.86 -16.23 3.13
N THR A 3 9.12 -15.97 4.20
CA THR A 3 7.98 -15.06 4.18
C THR A 3 8.45 -13.67 4.57
N PHE A 4 8.23 -12.70 3.69
CA PHE A 4 8.56 -11.29 3.87
C PHE A 4 7.27 -10.48 4.06
N LYS A 5 7.30 -9.51 4.99
CA LYS A 5 6.20 -8.56 5.17
C LYS A 5 6.44 -7.34 4.31
N VAL A 6 5.62 -7.16 3.30
CA VAL A 6 5.66 -5.97 2.44
C VAL A 6 4.52 -5.03 2.85
N ARG A 7 4.88 -3.78 3.14
CA ARG A 7 3.91 -2.70 3.35
C ARG A 7 3.82 -1.87 2.09
N ILE A 8 2.66 -1.85 1.46
CA ILE A 8 2.37 -1.01 0.30
C ILE A 8 1.67 0.24 0.80
N VAL A 9 2.17 1.42 0.41
CA VAL A 9 1.55 2.71 0.68
C VAL A 9 1.23 3.38 -0.65
N GLN A 10 -0.04 3.66 -0.90
CA GLN A 10 -0.50 4.46 -2.04
C GLN A 10 -0.89 5.85 -1.57
N ILE A 11 -0.35 6.87 -2.23
CA ILE A 11 -0.64 8.27 -1.93
C ILE A 11 -1.33 8.87 -3.16
N PHE A 12 -2.67 8.98 -3.12
CA PHE A 12 -3.46 9.68 -4.14
C PHE A 12 -4.73 10.27 -3.53
N ARG A 13 -4.73 11.57 -3.19
CA ARG A 13 -5.79 12.30 -2.45
C ARG A 13 -6.08 11.79 -1.03
N VAL A 14 -5.88 10.49 -0.77
CA VAL A 14 -5.99 9.79 0.50
C VAL A 14 -4.76 8.89 0.59
N GLU A 15 -4.15 8.82 1.77
CA GLU A 15 -3.10 7.84 2.03
C GLU A 15 -3.74 6.49 2.32
N ARG A 16 -3.31 5.44 1.65
CA ARG A 16 -3.82 4.09 1.85
C ARG A 16 -2.67 3.15 2.09
N GLU A 17 -2.80 2.29 3.09
CA GLU A 17 -1.80 1.28 3.39
C GLU A 17 -2.38 -0.12 3.44
N VAL A 18 -1.60 -1.09 2.98
CA VAL A 18 -1.85 -2.50 3.21
C VAL A 18 -0.54 -3.22 3.52
N VAL A 19 -0.62 -4.22 4.40
CA VAL A 19 0.51 -5.09 4.75
C VAL A 19 0.15 -6.50 4.29
N MET A 20 1.05 -7.12 3.55
CA MET A 20 0.89 -8.50 3.08
C MET A 20 2.15 -9.33 3.28
N ASP A 21 1.95 -10.64 3.37
CA ASP A 21 3.00 -11.62 3.45
C ASP A 21 3.31 -12.15 2.04
N VAL A 22 4.55 -11.99 1.59
CA VAL A 22 5.04 -12.43 0.27
C VAL A 22 6.08 -13.52 0.46
N ILE A 23 5.97 -14.62 -0.28
CA ILE A 23 6.93 -15.71 -0.24
C ILE A 23 7.95 -15.50 -1.36
N ALA A 24 9.21 -15.26 -1.01
CA ALA A 24 10.30 -15.00 -1.95
C ALA A 24 11.61 -15.66 -1.49
N ALA A 25 12.66 -15.61 -2.32
CA ALA A 25 14.02 -15.99 -1.93
C ALA A 25 14.80 -14.83 -1.29
N SER A 26 14.45 -13.56 -1.58
CA SER A 26 15.06 -12.37 -0.97
C SER A 26 14.04 -11.24 -0.75
N GLU A 27 14.45 -10.21 0.02
CA GLU A 27 13.66 -8.97 0.21
C GLU A 27 13.49 -8.21 -1.11
N ASP A 28 14.54 -8.11 -1.92
CA ASP A 28 14.49 -7.45 -3.23
C ASP A 28 13.48 -8.15 -4.16
N GLU A 29 13.51 -9.49 -4.21
CA GLU A 29 12.55 -10.27 -5.00
C GLU A 29 11.12 -10.11 -4.47
N ALA A 30 10.92 -10.02 -3.15
CA ALA A 30 9.60 -9.76 -2.58
C ALA A 30 9.03 -8.40 -3.03
N CYS A 31 9.87 -7.37 -3.12
CA CYS A 31 9.48 -6.06 -3.64
C CYS A 31 9.19 -6.11 -5.15
N GLU A 32 10.06 -6.78 -5.93
CA GLU A 32 9.85 -6.94 -7.38
C GLU A 32 8.53 -7.66 -7.70
N LEU A 33 8.21 -8.74 -6.99
CA LEU A 33 6.95 -9.48 -7.15
C LEU A 33 5.71 -8.60 -6.88
N VAL A 34 5.82 -7.68 -5.91
CA VAL A 34 4.76 -6.71 -5.62
C VAL A 34 4.67 -5.66 -6.71
N ASP A 35 5.78 -5.16 -7.24
CA ASP A 35 5.81 -4.14 -8.29
C ASP A 35 5.31 -4.68 -9.64
N THR A 36 5.70 -5.90 -10.02
CA THR A 36 5.26 -6.56 -11.26
C THR A 36 3.81 -7.04 -11.20
N GLY A 37 3.23 -7.11 -9.99
CA GLY A 37 1.87 -7.60 -9.78
C GLY A 37 1.77 -9.12 -9.78
N GLU A 38 2.89 -9.82 -9.63
CA GLU A 38 2.95 -11.28 -9.46
C GLU A 38 2.64 -11.73 -8.02
N ALA A 39 2.65 -10.80 -7.07
CA ALA A 39 2.10 -11.02 -5.73
C ALA A 39 0.58 -10.80 -5.72
N ASP A 40 -0.16 -11.71 -5.08
CA ASP A 40 -1.60 -11.58 -4.83
C ASP A 40 -1.87 -10.37 -3.92
N LYS A 41 -2.11 -9.21 -4.54
CA LYS A 41 -2.50 -7.99 -3.81
C LYS A 41 -3.92 -8.17 -3.28
N PRO A 42 -4.17 -7.88 -1.99
CA PRO A 42 -5.48 -7.99 -1.42
C PRO A 42 -6.42 -6.95 -2.06
N GLU A 43 -7.70 -7.32 -2.11
CA GLU A 43 -8.75 -6.47 -2.67
C GLU A 43 -8.77 -5.10 -1.99
N TRP A 44 -9.29 -4.12 -2.71
CA TRP A 44 -9.31 -2.71 -2.31
C TRP A 44 -9.93 -2.46 -0.92
N ASP A 45 -10.88 -3.29 -0.51
CA ASP A 45 -11.55 -3.20 0.79
C ASP A 45 -10.67 -3.60 1.98
N ALA A 46 -9.53 -4.25 1.75
CA ALA A 46 -8.57 -4.63 2.80
C ALA A 46 -7.57 -3.52 3.14
N TRP A 47 -7.58 -2.41 2.39
CA TRP A 47 -6.64 -1.30 2.57
C TRP A 47 -7.16 -0.36 3.65
N LYS A 48 -6.28 0.00 4.59
CA LYS A 48 -6.59 1.04 5.57
C LYS A 48 -6.45 2.39 4.89
N ASP A 49 -7.46 3.25 5.03
CA ASP A 49 -7.38 4.63 4.60
C ASP A 49 -7.00 5.55 5.75
N HIS A 50 -6.13 6.51 5.44
CA HIS A 50 -5.78 7.62 6.31
C HIS A 50 -6.09 8.91 5.56
N TRP A 51 -7.03 9.67 6.10
CA TRP A 51 -7.41 10.98 5.58
C TRP A 51 -6.54 12.05 6.24
N THR A 52 -5.47 12.44 5.56
CA THR A 52 -4.76 13.68 5.85
C THR A 52 -5.52 14.83 5.19
N LEU A 53 -6.15 15.68 6.01
CA LEU A 53 -6.77 16.93 5.54
C LEU A 53 -5.68 17.89 5.05
N GLU A 54 -5.27 17.75 3.80
CA GLU A 54 -4.45 18.75 3.12
C GLU A 54 -5.37 19.78 2.43
N GLY A 55 -5.76 20.81 3.19
CA GLY A 55 -6.32 22.05 2.65
C GLY A 55 -7.82 22.25 2.88
N GLU A 56 -8.21 22.56 4.12
CA GLU A 56 -9.47 23.26 4.37
C GLU A 56 -9.31 24.73 4.00
N THR A 57 -9.76 25.13 2.82
CA THR A 57 -9.90 26.56 2.48
C THR A 57 -11.34 26.98 2.68
N ALA A 58 -11.60 27.71 3.77
CA ALA A 58 -12.87 28.38 4.00
C ALA A 58 -12.97 29.63 3.11
N GLN A 59 -13.99 29.71 2.26
CA GLN A 59 -14.35 30.93 1.55
C GLN A 59 -15.45 31.67 2.32
N PRO A 60 -15.40 33.01 2.41
CA PRO A 60 -16.47 33.79 3.03
C PRO A 60 -17.78 33.69 2.21
N ALA A 61 -18.91 33.74 2.92
CA ALA A 61 -20.26 33.62 2.37
C ALA A 61 -20.66 34.76 1.43
#